data_AF-A0A7C5L0B0-F1
#
_entry.id   AF-A0A7C5L0B0-F1
#
_cell.length_a   1.000
_cell.length_b   1.000
_cell.length_c   1.000
_cell.angle_alpha   90.00
_cell.angle_beta   90.00
_cell.angle_gamma   90.00
#
_symmetry.space_group_name_H-M   'P 1'
#
loop_
_entity.id
_entity.type
_entity.pdbx_description
1 polymer ?
#
loop_
_entity_poly.entity_id
_entity_poly.type
_entity_poly.pdbx_seq_one_letter_code
_entity_poly.pdbx_strand_id
1 'polypeptide(L)'
;MKRTFSLFAILALLSASPLSADLPGGDNQYTANFYVVDQNGTPLQNKQVRLEVTTWYGDELNPDYYYCTKLGVTSAQGTVVLSCLIPAEFSEGLVEMQAFIDEPDYTILESSDTYTTTVAYIYPYFKIMLDLDHNGIGDDWEIQLVEKFKPGFILNHLTEWVAPEPVEYIGVVKDSLWIQVYNMLGQEVSDHPISEQNAFDPPVSVFHAWVNSSNPNWSHVTDTGYPYTGRPPGSAYGSYRLRFHYNYAGDINNPGGWINYYQDERQNNNFPHTVYAHFFWHSGKPVIQYWMYYPYNDGYNNHEADWEHINVRISDQNPDLATIEMVDFYFHNKVKTMASGFQLIDGTHPVVYVGGTCLAVWPPASCEPGEHTGGSYPAAGEWYGVGEWGYNEYVRADGPVISYQDVLVTILPEKDDIDYDVHPELSWFKSTVRFGYYRSDSPWSFLEELPFTSSGSVAGPGPAHHDAWNKVGSEPDGYDNYNQ
;
A
#
# COMPACT_ATOMS: atom_id res chain seq x y z
N MET A 1 21.55 13.22 4.24
CA MET A 1 22.78 12.44 4.00
C MET A 1 22.83 11.28 5.01
N LYS A 2 21.89 10.35 4.92
CA LYS A 2 21.91 9.09 5.69
C LYS A 2 22.80 8.14 4.89
N ARG A 3 23.85 7.59 5.50
CA ARG A 3 24.63 6.51 4.90
C ARG A 3 23.76 5.26 4.99
N THR A 4 23.17 4.86 3.88
CA THR A 4 22.51 3.57 3.71
C THR A 4 23.58 2.48 3.82
N PHE A 5 23.40 1.59 4.79
CA PHE A 5 24.25 0.43 4.98
C PHE A 5 23.48 -0.76 4.42
N SER A 6 23.78 -1.16 3.18
CA SER A 6 23.22 -2.40 2.63
C SER A 6 23.80 -3.57 3.41
N LEU A 7 22.98 -4.22 4.24
CA LEU A 7 23.39 -5.44 4.91
C LEU A 7 23.04 -6.61 4.01
N PHE A 8 23.95 -6.98 3.12
CA PHE A 8 23.82 -8.24 2.37
C PHE A 8 24.30 -9.37 3.26
N ALA A 9 23.46 -10.35 3.61
CA ALA A 9 23.96 -11.56 4.26
C ALA A 9 24.23 -12.69 3.26
N ILE A 10 25.44 -13.26 3.29
CA ILE A 10 25.75 -14.48 2.55
C ILE A 10 25.60 -15.63 3.53
N LEU A 11 24.79 -16.63 3.23
CA LEU A 11 24.71 -17.90 3.95
C LEU A 11 25.35 -19.00 3.10
N ALA A 12 26.46 -19.59 3.58
CA ALA A 12 27.14 -20.69 2.89
C ALA A 12 27.19 -21.94 3.77
N LEU A 13 26.74 -23.10 3.26
CA LEU A 13 26.91 -24.42 3.90
C LEU A 13 28.30 -24.98 3.57
N LEU A 14 29.16 -25.23 4.56
CA LEU A 14 30.52 -25.75 4.27
C LEU A 14 30.57 -27.25 4.00
N SER A 15 29.59 -28.03 4.48
CA SER A 15 29.50 -29.47 4.23
C SER A 15 28.20 -30.07 4.77
N ALA A 16 27.57 -30.96 4.00
CA ALA A 16 26.65 -31.97 4.51
C ALA A 16 27.19 -33.35 4.11
N SER A 17 27.47 -34.20 5.10
CA SER A 17 27.80 -35.61 4.89
C SER A 17 26.91 -36.43 5.82
N PRO A 18 26.30 -37.53 5.37
CA PRO A 18 25.95 -38.57 6.31
C PRO A 18 27.29 -39.06 6.87
N LEU A 19 27.56 -38.69 8.12
CA LEU A 19 28.50 -39.46 8.90
C LEU A 19 27.81 -40.81 9.08
N SER A 20 28.11 -41.79 8.21
CA SER A 20 27.84 -43.20 8.47
C SER A 20 28.79 -43.68 9.58
N ALA A 21 28.75 -43.01 10.73
CA ALA A 21 29.26 -43.56 11.96
C ALA A 21 28.02 -44.11 12.62
N ASP A 22 27.96 -45.44 12.79
CA ASP A 22 26.91 -46.20 13.47
C ASP A 22 26.35 -45.44 14.69
N LEU A 23 25.39 -44.53 14.47
CA LEU A 23 24.65 -43.92 15.55
C LEU A 23 23.76 -45.05 16.10
N PRO A 24 23.67 -45.23 17.43
CA PRO A 24 22.83 -46.26 18.01
C PRO A 24 21.37 -46.04 17.58
N GLY A 25 20.91 -46.75 16.53
CA GLY A 25 19.58 -46.57 15.93
C GLY A 25 19.54 -46.57 14.40
N GLY A 26 20.66 -46.36 13.71
CA GLY A 26 20.70 -46.35 12.23
C GLY A 26 20.39 -44.99 11.57
N ASP A 27 20.09 -43.95 12.35
CA ASP A 27 19.80 -42.61 11.83
C ASP A 27 20.99 -41.99 11.08
N ASN A 28 20.69 -41.25 10.02
CA ASN A 28 21.65 -40.43 9.29
C ASN A 28 21.64 -38.99 9.83
N GLN A 29 22.83 -38.46 10.09
CA GLN A 29 23.00 -37.07 10.50
C GLN A 29 23.35 -36.19 9.31
N TYR A 30 22.53 -35.18 9.05
CA TYR A 30 22.78 -34.12 8.09
C TYR A 30 23.22 -32.88 8.84
N THR A 31 24.50 -32.54 8.73
CA THR A 31 25.09 -31.35 9.34
C THR A 31 25.29 -30.26 8.32
N ALA A 32 25.17 -29.02 8.77
CA ALA A 32 25.12 -27.81 7.99
C ALA A 32 25.95 -26.75 8.71
N ASN A 33 27.08 -26.34 8.13
CA ASN A 33 27.90 -25.26 8.67
C ASN A 33 27.58 -23.96 7.94
N PHE A 34 26.92 -23.04 8.60
CA PHE A 34 26.56 -21.74 8.06
C PHE A 34 27.60 -20.69 8.42
N TYR A 35 27.86 -19.78 7.49
CA TYR A 35 28.60 -18.55 7.71
C TYR A 35 27.75 -17.39 7.19
N VAL A 36 27.50 -16.39 8.04
CA VAL A 36 26.66 -15.21 7.79
C VAL A 36 27.54 -13.96 7.88
N VAL A 37 27.63 -13.21 6.80
CA VAL A 37 28.46 -11.99 6.68
C VAL A 37 27.73 -10.87 5.98
N ASP A 38 27.99 -9.61 6.33
CA ASP A 38 27.52 -8.44 5.60
C ASP A 38 28.12 -8.32 4.18
N GLN A 39 27.73 -7.28 3.44
CA GLN A 39 28.18 -7.01 2.08
C GLN A 39 29.68 -6.82 1.91
N ASN A 40 30.37 -6.46 3.00
CA ASN A 40 31.81 -6.28 3.03
C ASN A 40 32.54 -7.56 3.48
N GLY A 41 31.81 -8.66 3.68
CA GLY A 41 32.34 -9.90 4.23
C GLY A 41 32.52 -9.86 5.76
N THR A 42 31.94 -8.88 6.45
CA THR A 42 32.04 -8.75 7.91
C THR A 42 31.08 -9.72 8.58
N PRO A 43 31.53 -10.62 9.48
CA PRO A 43 30.63 -11.57 10.13
C PRO A 43 29.50 -10.93 10.93
N LEU A 44 28.28 -11.44 10.75
CA LEU A 44 27.10 -11.00 11.49
C LEU A 44 26.85 -11.91 12.70
N GLN A 45 27.02 -11.36 13.89
CA GLN A 45 26.81 -12.07 15.15
C GLN A 45 25.33 -12.05 15.58
N ASN A 46 24.93 -13.08 16.34
CA ASN A 46 23.61 -13.22 16.96
C ASN A 46 22.46 -13.34 15.96
N LYS A 47 22.75 -13.82 14.75
CA LYS A 47 21.75 -14.04 13.72
C LYS A 47 21.10 -15.40 13.87
N GLN A 48 19.77 -15.44 13.92
CA GLN A 48 19.03 -16.69 13.98
C GLN A 48 19.04 -17.34 12.59
N VAL A 49 19.44 -18.61 12.52
CA VAL A 49 19.49 -19.39 11.29
C VAL A 49 18.68 -20.66 11.48
N ARG A 50 17.86 -20.98 10.48
CA ARG A 50 17.05 -22.18 10.40
C ARG A 50 17.59 -23.10 9.30
N LEU A 51 17.74 -24.39 9.62
CA LEU A 51 17.97 -25.49 8.68
C LEU A 51 16.68 -26.30 8.61
N GLU A 52 16.22 -26.58 7.40
CA GLU A 52 15.14 -27.52 7.13
C GLU A 52 15.66 -28.63 6.23
N VAL A 53 15.44 -29.88 6.64
CA VAL A 53 15.77 -31.06 5.84
C VAL A 53 14.49 -31.84 5.61
N THR A 54 14.15 -31.99 4.33
CA THR A 54 13.00 -32.76 3.89
C THR A 54 13.49 -33.96 3.10
N THR A 55 12.94 -35.13 3.40
CA THR A 55 13.18 -36.34 2.62
C THR A 55 11.85 -37.04 2.38
N TRP A 56 11.77 -37.82 1.31
CA TRP A 56 10.62 -38.68 1.06
C TRP A 56 11.05 -40.08 0.66
N TYR A 57 10.26 -41.06 1.06
CA TYR A 57 10.44 -42.46 0.75
C TYR A 57 9.11 -43.05 0.28
N GLY A 58 9.12 -43.84 -0.80
CA GLY A 58 7.91 -44.45 -1.36
C GLY A 58 7.78 -44.35 -2.88
N ASP A 59 6.67 -44.88 -3.39
CA ASP A 59 6.24 -44.77 -4.79
C ASP A 59 5.75 -43.33 -5.08
N GLU A 60 5.97 -42.81 -6.29
CA GLU A 60 5.50 -41.49 -6.76
C GLU A 60 4.01 -41.23 -6.47
N LEU A 61 3.18 -42.27 -6.36
CA LEU A 61 1.75 -42.20 -6.08
C LEU A 61 1.40 -42.09 -4.59
N ASN A 62 2.33 -42.44 -3.67
CA ASN A 62 2.11 -42.35 -2.23
C ASN A 62 3.43 -42.20 -1.43
N PRO A 63 4.09 -41.03 -1.50
CA PRO A 63 5.32 -40.78 -0.76
C PRO A 63 5.07 -40.53 0.73
N ASP A 64 5.87 -41.18 1.59
CA ASP A 64 5.99 -40.85 3.01
C ASP A 64 7.07 -39.78 3.17
N TYR A 65 6.74 -38.66 3.84
CA TYR A 65 7.66 -37.54 4.06
C TYR A 65 8.20 -37.51 5.49
N TYR A 66 9.48 -37.18 5.64
CA TYR A 66 10.10 -36.86 6.92
C TYR A 66 10.69 -35.46 6.88
N TYR A 67 10.40 -34.68 7.92
CA TYR A 67 10.81 -33.28 8.05
C TYR A 67 11.64 -33.09 9.33
N CYS A 68 12.79 -32.44 9.20
CA CYS A 68 13.58 -31.99 10.34
C CYS A 68 13.87 -30.50 10.23
N THR A 69 13.52 -29.75 11.28
CA THR A 69 13.84 -28.32 11.40
C THR A 69 14.79 -28.10 12.58
N LYS A 70 15.84 -27.30 12.37
CA LYS A 70 16.78 -26.88 13.42
C LYS A 70 17.02 -25.39 13.37
N LEU A 71 17.14 -24.81 14.56
CA LEU A 71 17.46 -23.40 14.76
C LEU A 71 18.79 -23.29 15.50
N GLY A 72 19.54 -22.23 15.19
CA GLY A 72 20.69 -21.82 15.98
C GLY A 72 21.04 -20.37 15.71
N VAL A 73 22.02 -19.88 16.46
CA VAL A 73 22.40 -18.47 16.45
C VAL A 73 23.87 -18.34 16.06
N THR A 74 24.19 -17.41 15.17
CA THR A 74 25.57 -17.20 14.73
C THR A 74 26.47 -16.70 15.86
N SER A 75 27.71 -17.20 15.87
CA SER A 75 28.77 -16.77 16.77
C SER A 75 29.25 -15.35 16.46
N ALA A 76 30.21 -14.84 17.24
CA ALA A 76 30.92 -13.59 16.93
C ALA A 76 31.66 -13.62 15.57
N GLN A 77 31.92 -14.82 15.05
CA GLN A 77 32.49 -15.04 13.73
C GLN A 77 31.41 -15.27 12.68
N GLY A 78 30.14 -14.97 12.95
CA GLY A 78 29.05 -15.17 11.98
C GLY A 78 28.75 -16.62 11.63
N THR A 79 29.31 -17.60 12.35
CA THR A 79 29.14 -19.02 12.03
C THR A 79 28.10 -19.69 12.91
N VAL A 80 27.32 -20.61 12.38
CA VAL A 80 26.48 -21.54 13.16
C VAL A 80 26.48 -22.92 12.53
N VAL A 81 26.49 -23.98 13.35
CA VAL A 81 26.44 -25.36 12.87
C VAL A 81 25.12 -25.97 13.31
N LEU A 82 24.31 -26.42 12.36
CA LEU A 82 23.03 -27.08 12.62
C LEU A 82 23.10 -28.53 12.15
N SER A 83 22.44 -29.43 12.87
CA SER A 83 22.40 -30.85 12.50
C SER A 83 21.01 -31.43 12.67
N CYS A 84 20.51 -32.03 11.60
CA CYS A 84 19.28 -32.81 11.57
C CYS A 84 19.58 -34.31 11.60
N LEU A 85 18.79 -35.06 12.36
CA LEU A 85 18.82 -36.53 12.34
C LEU A 85 17.61 -37.00 11.54
N ILE A 86 17.85 -37.90 10.59
CA ILE A 86 16.81 -38.50 9.75
C ILE A 86 16.92 -40.02 9.89
N PRO A 87 15.80 -40.72 10.16
CA PRO A 87 15.82 -42.17 10.31
C PRO A 87 16.35 -42.87 9.05
N ALA A 88 17.04 -43.99 9.24
CA ALA A 88 17.69 -44.75 8.16
C ALA A 88 16.75 -45.06 6.97
N GLU A 89 15.51 -45.42 7.29
CA GLU A 89 14.46 -45.78 6.33
C GLU A 89 14.09 -44.64 5.36
N PHE A 90 14.39 -43.38 5.69
CA PHE A 90 14.14 -42.23 4.83
C PHE A 90 15.39 -41.70 4.12
N SER A 91 16.54 -42.38 4.25
CA SER A 91 17.82 -41.86 3.74
C SER A 91 18.16 -42.27 2.31
N GLU A 92 17.44 -43.23 1.74
CA GLU A 92 17.61 -43.68 0.35
C GLU A 92 16.82 -42.83 -0.66
N GLY A 93 15.97 -41.92 -0.16
CA GLY A 93 15.20 -40.96 -0.95
C GLY A 93 16.00 -39.74 -1.38
N LEU A 94 15.35 -38.85 -2.13
CA LEU A 94 15.90 -37.52 -2.40
C LEU A 94 15.83 -36.69 -1.12
N VAL A 95 16.94 -36.05 -0.77
CA VAL A 95 17.04 -35.19 0.41
C VAL A 95 17.15 -33.75 -0.05
N GLU A 96 16.16 -32.95 0.33
CA GLU A 96 16.14 -31.50 0.14
C GLU A 96 16.62 -30.82 1.41
N MET A 97 17.56 -29.87 1.29
CA MET A 97 18.04 -29.07 2.41
C MET A 97 17.85 -27.60 2.11
N GLN A 98 17.05 -26.94 2.93
CA GLN A 98 16.81 -25.51 2.83
C GLN A 98 17.38 -24.83 4.07
N ALA A 99 17.78 -23.57 3.92
CA ALA A 99 18.24 -22.78 5.05
C ALA A 99 17.75 -21.34 4.92
N PHE A 100 17.49 -20.74 6.08
CA PHE A 100 16.89 -19.43 6.20
C PHE A 100 17.60 -18.65 7.29
N ILE A 101 17.73 -17.34 7.13
CA ILE A 101 17.89 -16.47 8.29
C ILE A 101 16.48 -16.29 8.85
N ASP A 102 16.29 -16.72 10.08
CA ASP A 102 15.00 -16.76 10.78
C ASP A 102 14.86 -15.49 11.62
N GLU A 103 15.14 -14.36 10.98
CA GLU A 103 14.90 -13.03 11.53
C GLU A 103 13.86 -12.34 10.66
N PRO A 104 12.91 -11.62 11.28
CA PRO A 104 11.86 -10.91 10.54
C PRO A 104 12.47 -10.00 9.46
N ASP A 105 13.51 -9.24 9.81
CA ASP A 105 14.01 -8.12 9.01
C ASP A 105 14.77 -8.50 7.71
N TYR A 106 14.71 -9.75 7.21
CA TYR A 106 15.49 -10.15 6.02
C TYR A 106 14.68 -10.94 5.00
N THR A 107 14.89 -10.61 3.72
CA THR A 107 14.37 -11.36 2.56
C THR A 107 15.48 -12.04 1.76
N ILE A 108 15.17 -13.23 1.23
CA ILE A 108 16.03 -14.00 0.30
C ILE A 108 15.85 -13.49 -1.13
N LEU A 109 16.91 -12.92 -1.71
CA LEU A 109 16.94 -12.42 -3.09
C LEU A 109 17.28 -13.50 -4.12
N GLU A 110 18.18 -14.41 -3.74
CA GLU A 110 18.66 -15.48 -4.59
C GLU A 110 18.96 -16.70 -3.73
N SER A 111 18.60 -17.87 -4.24
CA SER A 111 19.09 -19.14 -3.72
C SER A 111 19.58 -20.01 -4.87
N SER A 112 20.75 -20.62 -4.72
CA SER A 112 21.26 -21.62 -5.67
C SER A 112 21.71 -22.87 -4.92
N ASP A 113 21.81 -23.98 -5.65
CA ASP A 113 22.37 -25.23 -5.15
C ASP A 113 21.69 -25.74 -3.86
N THR A 114 20.36 -25.68 -3.76
CA THR A 114 19.60 -26.08 -2.56
C THR A 114 19.23 -27.56 -2.52
N TYR A 115 19.58 -28.34 -3.55
CA TYR A 115 19.21 -29.76 -3.66
C TYR A 115 20.35 -30.62 -4.18
N THR A 116 20.39 -31.89 -3.77
CA THR A 116 21.25 -32.93 -4.37
C THR A 116 20.50 -34.25 -4.44
N THR A 117 20.74 -35.00 -5.51
CA THR A 117 20.26 -36.38 -5.68
C THR A 117 21.31 -37.41 -5.30
N THR A 118 22.50 -36.96 -4.89
CA THR A 118 23.62 -37.83 -4.51
C THR A 118 24.14 -37.42 -3.14
N VAL A 119 24.69 -38.38 -2.41
CA VAL A 119 25.22 -38.27 -1.03
C VAL A 119 26.41 -37.28 -0.88
N ALA A 120 26.60 -36.38 -1.84
CA ALA A 120 27.71 -35.45 -1.94
C ALA A 120 27.25 -34.03 -1.59
N TYR A 121 28.12 -33.37 -0.81
CA TYR A 121 28.15 -31.96 -0.43
C TYR A 121 27.24 -31.04 -1.26
N ILE A 122 26.32 -30.39 -0.57
CA ILE A 122 25.54 -29.26 -1.09
C ILE A 122 26.22 -27.96 -0.60
N TYR A 123 26.36 -26.97 -1.49
CA TYR A 123 26.86 -25.63 -1.16
C TYR A 123 25.78 -24.60 -1.50
N PRO A 124 24.62 -24.63 -0.81
CA PRO A 124 23.59 -23.66 -1.07
C PRO A 124 24.13 -22.26 -0.79
N TYR A 125 23.87 -21.37 -1.72
CA TYR A 125 24.20 -19.96 -1.64
C TYR A 125 22.89 -19.21 -1.48
N PHE A 126 22.79 -18.40 -0.42
CA PHE A 126 21.68 -17.47 -0.25
C PHE A 126 22.23 -16.06 -0.20
N LYS A 127 21.65 -15.19 -1.04
CA LYS A 127 21.86 -13.75 -0.99
C LYS A 127 20.63 -13.15 -0.34
N ILE A 128 20.78 -12.54 0.83
CA ILE A 128 19.67 -11.88 1.53
C ILE A 128 19.91 -10.38 1.66
N MET A 129 18.86 -9.60 1.87
CA MET A 129 18.92 -8.16 2.15
C MET A 129 18.01 -7.80 3.32
N LEU A 130 18.35 -6.71 4.01
CA LEU A 130 17.45 -6.07 4.97
C LEU A 130 16.16 -5.66 4.23
N ASP A 131 15.04 -6.08 4.79
CA ASP A 131 13.69 -5.85 4.32
C ASP A 131 12.88 -5.66 5.61
N LEU A 132 12.64 -4.41 6.01
CA LEU A 132 12.01 -4.11 7.31
C LEU A 132 10.49 -4.25 7.26
N ASP A 133 9.88 -4.15 6.09
CA ASP A 133 8.45 -4.25 5.88
C ASP A 133 7.99 -5.60 5.31
N HIS A 134 8.93 -6.52 5.08
CA HIS A 134 8.75 -7.92 4.68
C HIS A 134 8.00 -8.08 3.37
N ASN A 135 8.10 -7.09 2.49
CA ASN A 135 7.41 -7.11 1.21
C ASN A 135 8.14 -7.94 0.15
N GLY A 136 9.32 -8.48 0.47
CA GLY A 136 10.10 -9.34 -0.41
C GLY A 136 11.10 -8.57 -1.29
N ILE A 137 11.25 -7.26 -1.10
CA ILE A 137 12.20 -6.39 -1.81
C ILE A 137 13.02 -5.70 -0.72
N GLY A 138 14.35 -5.77 -0.81
CA GLY A 138 15.16 -5.14 0.23
C GLY A 138 15.06 -3.61 0.21
N ASP A 139 15.01 -2.99 1.40
CA ASP A 139 14.74 -1.55 1.60
C ASP A 139 15.62 -0.63 0.74
N ASP A 140 16.88 -1.01 0.52
CA ASP A 140 17.83 -0.22 -0.28
C ASP A 140 17.52 -0.28 -1.79
N TRP A 141 16.84 -1.32 -2.25
CA TRP A 141 16.36 -1.46 -3.63
C TRP A 141 15.03 -0.78 -3.84
N GLU A 142 14.15 -0.78 -2.84
CA GLU A 142 12.86 -0.11 -2.91
C GLU A 142 12.99 1.35 -3.34
N ILE A 143 13.83 2.13 -2.64
CA ILE A 143 14.02 3.54 -2.95
C ILE A 143 14.61 3.74 -4.35
N GLN A 144 15.49 2.84 -4.81
CA GLN A 144 16.07 2.92 -6.14
C GLN A 144 15.06 2.59 -7.23
N LEU A 145 14.22 1.58 -7.03
CA LEU A 145 13.14 1.20 -7.93
C LEU A 145 12.08 2.31 -8.01
N VAL A 146 11.67 2.83 -6.85
CA VAL A 146 10.73 3.95 -6.74
C VAL A 146 11.27 5.17 -7.47
N GLU A 147 12.50 5.58 -7.18
CA GLU A 147 13.09 6.75 -7.84
C GLU A 147 13.30 6.51 -9.35
N LYS A 148 13.59 5.29 -9.78
CA LYS A 148 13.77 4.94 -11.21
C LYS A 148 12.47 4.99 -11.99
N PHE A 149 11.35 4.57 -11.38
CA PHE A 149 10.08 4.37 -12.08
C PHE A 149 8.96 5.32 -11.65
N LYS A 150 9.22 6.29 -10.77
CA LYS A 150 8.21 7.26 -10.35
C LYS A 150 7.66 8.05 -11.53
N PRO A 151 6.35 8.35 -11.55
CA PRO A 151 5.71 9.00 -12.67
C PRO A 151 6.02 10.51 -12.74
N GLY A 152 5.86 11.07 -13.95
CA GLY A 152 5.63 12.49 -14.15
C GLY A 152 4.17 12.74 -14.52
N PHE A 153 3.68 13.97 -14.32
CA PHE A 153 2.26 14.28 -14.49
C PHE A 153 2.02 15.39 -15.52
N ILE A 154 0.96 15.25 -16.32
CA ILE A 154 0.39 16.30 -17.15
C ILE A 154 -1.03 16.55 -16.66
N LEU A 155 -1.30 17.77 -16.19
CA LEU A 155 -2.54 18.07 -15.46
C LEU A 155 -3.65 18.51 -16.42
N ASN A 156 -4.90 18.26 -16.02
CA ASN A 156 -6.05 18.41 -16.92
C ASN A 156 -6.18 19.84 -17.49
N HIS A 157 -6.13 20.87 -16.64
CA HIS A 157 -6.56 22.23 -16.99
C HIS A 157 -5.52 23.31 -16.65
N LEU A 158 -5.48 24.40 -17.42
CA LEU A 158 -4.57 25.54 -17.19
C LEU A 158 -4.80 26.31 -15.89
N THR A 159 -6.06 26.49 -15.48
CA THR A 159 -6.42 27.37 -14.34
C THR A 159 -7.03 26.63 -13.16
N GLU A 160 -7.57 25.44 -13.39
CA GLU A 160 -8.34 24.65 -12.42
C GLU A 160 -7.83 23.20 -12.44
N TRP A 161 -6.51 23.04 -12.29
CA TRP A 161 -5.89 21.73 -12.14
C TRP A 161 -5.92 21.28 -10.68
N VAL A 162 -5.71 19.99 -10.42
CA VAL A 162 -5.32 19.43 -9.11
C VAL A 162 -4.01 18.66 -9.33
N ALA A 163 -3.15 18.65 -8.33
CA ALA A 163 -1.88 17.93 -8.35
C ALA A 163 -1.85 16.87 -7.24
N PRO A 164 -0.99 15.85 -7.33
CA PRO A 164 -0.73 14.94 -6.22
C PRO A 164 -0.16 15.72 -5.03
N GLU A 165 -0.92 15.79 -3.95
CA GLU A 165 -0.56 16.49 -2.72
C GLU A 165 -0.19 15.50 -1.61
N PRO A 166 0.60 15.90 -0.61
CA PRO A 166 0.80 15.09 0.59
C PRO A 166 -0.49 15.07 1.40
N VAL A 167 -0.80 13.99 2.11
CA VAL A 167 -2.00 13.92 2.96
C VAL A 167 -1.93 14.95 4.08
N GLU A 168 -0.74 15.31 4.56
CA GLU A 168 -0.49 16.37 5.54
C GLU A 168 -1.13 17.70 5.15
N TYR A 169 -1.42 17.89 3.86
CA TYR A 169 -2.19 18.98 3.31
C TYR A 169 -3.53 19.22 4.04
N ILE A 170 -4.25 18.16 4.43
CA ILE A 170 -5.51 18.27 5.18
C ILE A 170 -5.31 18.15 6.71
N GLY A 171 -4.06 18.19 7.17
CA GLY A 171 -3.71 18.12 8.57
C GLY A 171 -4.09 16.78 9.22
N VAL A 172 -3.70 15.64 8.63
CA VAL A 172 -4.02 14.27 9.08
C VAL A 172 -3.42 13.88 10.43
N VAL A 173 -3.81 14.59 11.48
CA VAL A 173 -3.42 14.33 12.86
C VAL A 173 -4.67 14.17 13.72
N LYS A 174 -4.52 13.50 14.87
CA LYS A 174 -5.64 13.20 15.78
C LYS A 174 -6.47 14.44 16.14
N ASP A 175 -5.78 15.56 16.38
CA ASP A 175 -6.38 16.79 16.87
C ASP A 175 -7.09 17.61 15.77
N SER A 176 -6.95 17.21 14.50
CA SER A 176 -7.66 17.82 13.36
C SER A 176 -8.93 17.07 12.98
N LEU A 177 -9.25 15.96 13.68
CA LEU A 177 -10.48 15.22 13.43
C LEU A 177 -11.72 16.06 13.77
N TRP A 178 -12.82 15.70 13.12
CA TRP A 178 -14.15 16.22 13.37
C TRP A 178 -15.05 15.10 13.90
N ILE A 179 -16.16 15.49 14.54
CA ILE A 179 -17.14 14.65 15.21
C ILE A 179 -18.50 14.93 14.59
N GLN A 180 -18.86 14.09 13.63
CA GLN A 180 -20.16 14.13 13.01
C GLN A 180 -21.19 13.38 13.86
N VAL A 181 -22.32 14.02 14.13
CA VAL A 181 -23.34 13.54 15.06
C VAL A 181 -24.58 13.10 14.29
N TYR A 182 -24.96 11.84 14.46
CA TYR A 182 -26.17 11.26 13.87
C TYR A 182 -27.20 10.89 14.93
N ASN A 183 -28.47 11.15 14.65
CA ASN A 183 -29.56 10.62 15.48
C ASN A 183 -29.79 9.12 15.21
N MET A 184 -30.65 8.48 16.01
CA MET A 184 -30.97 7.05 15.84
C MET A 184 -31.71 6.69 14.55
N LEU A 185 -32.18 7.69 13.79
CA LEU A 185 -32.75 7.51 12.45
C LEU A 185 -31.69 7.56 11.35
N GLY A 186 -30.41 7.78 11.70
CA GLY A 186 -29.32 7.91 10.73
C GLY A 186 -29.23 9.28 10.07
N GLN A 187 -29.92 10.29 10.60
CA GLN A 187 -29.85 11.66 10.08
C GLN A 187 -28.76 12.43 10.82
N GLU A 188 -27.96 13.16 10.07
CA GLU A 188 -26.98 14.09 10.62
C GLU A 188 -27.68 15.23 11.37
N VAL A 189 -27.12 15.62 12.51
CA VAL A 189 -27.67 16.64 13.41
C VAL A 189 -26.71 17.80 13.58
N SER A 190 -25.41 17.53 13.69
CA SER A 190 -24.36 18.53 13.80
C SER A 190 -22.99 17.93 13.49
N ASP A 191 -22.01 18.80 13.26
CA ASP A 191 -20.60 18.45 13.06
C ASP A 191 -19.72 19.43 13.85
N HIS A 192 -18.66 18.92 14.48
CA HIS A 192 -17.85 19.66 15.46
C HIS A 192 -16.38 19.25 15.37
N PRO A 193 -15.42 20.19 15.47
CA PRO A 193 -14.01 19.80 15.59
C PRO A 193 -13.80 19.00 16.90
N ILE A 194 -12.89 18.03 16.90
CA ILE A 194 -12.61 17.16 18.06
C ILE A 194 -12.15 17.95 19.29
N SER A 195 -11.58 19.14 19.09
CA SER A 195 -11.23 20.08 20.14
C SER A 195 -12.44 20.56 20.97
N GLU A 196 -13.67 20.46 20.43
CA GLU A 196 -14.93 20.77 21.11
C GLU A 196 -15.52 19.59 21.89
N GLN A 197 -14.85 18.44 21.99
CA GLN A 197 -15.40 17.25 22.65
C GLN A 197 -15.87 17.47 24.11
N ASN A 198 -15.34 18.49 24.81
CA ASN A 198 -15.76 18.87 26.16
C ASN A 198 -17.09 19.64 26.20
N ALA A 199 -17.59 20.14 25.07
CA ALA A 199 -18.89 20.80 24.98
C ALA A 199 -20.06 19.81 24.94
N PHE A 200 -19.77 18.53 24.70
CA PHE A 200 -20.73 17.43 24.80
C PHE A 200 -21.02 17.12 26.28
N ASP A 201 -22.26 16.72 26.60
CA ASP A 201 -22.68 16.36 27.96
C ASP A 201 -23.27 14.92 28.04
N PRO A 202 -22.49 13.93 28.52
CA PRO A 202 -21.12 14.05 29.02
C PRO A 202 -20.10 14.23 27.88
N PRO A 203 -18.84 14.64 28.19
CA PRO A 203 -17.78 14.75 27.20
C PRO A 203 -17.60 13.45 26.40
N VAL A 204 -17.23 13.56 25.11
CA VAL A 204 -17.10 12.39 24.22
C VAL A 204 -16.11 11.37 24.78
N SER A 205 -15.05 11.86 25.44
CA SER A 205 -14.04 11.04 26.11
C SER A 205 -14.56 10.11 27.22
N VAL A 206 -15.78 10.33 27.74
CA VAL A 206 -16.41 9.41 28.72
C VAL A 206 -16.74 8.06 28.09
N PHE A 207 -17.11 8.04 26.81
CA PHE A 207 -17.38 6.81 26.07
C PHE A 207 -16.19 6.37 25.21
N HIS A 208 -15.39 7.33 24.76
CA HIS A 208 -14.30 7.13 23.79
C HIS A 208 -13.00 7.69 24.34
N ALA A 209 -12.39 6.98 25.28
CA ALA A 209 -11.22 7.46 26.04
C ALA A 209 -10.03 7.88 25.16
N TRP A 210 -9.88 7.29 23.97
CA TRP A 210 -8.83 7.64 23.00
C TRP A 210 -8.89 9.12 22.57
N VAL A 211 -10.08 9.75 22.57
CA VAL A 211 -10.27 11.15 22.20
C VAL A 211 -9.41 12.08 23.07
N ASN A 212 -9.37 11.85 24.39
CA ASN A 212 -8.57 12.64 25.33
C ASN A 212 -7.26 11.96 25.73
N SER A 213 -6.88 10.86 25.05
CA SER A 213 -5.59 10.22 25.27
C SER A 213 -4.46 11.11 24.74
N SER A 214 -3.33 11.17 25.45
CA SER A 214 -2.11 11.77 24.93
C SER A 214 -1.39 10.88 23.92
N ASN A 215 -1.84 9.63 23.73
CA ASN A 215 -1.30 8.76 22.68
C ASN A 215 -1.71 9.34 21.31
N PRO A 216 -0.75 9.69 20.44
CA PRO A 216 -1.03 10.16 19.08
C PRO A 216 -1.47 9.05 18.13
N ASN A 217 -1.39 7.77 18.52
CA ASN A 217 -1.89 6.65 17.71
C ASN A 217 -3.42 6.58 17.72
N TRP A 218 -4.01 6.70 16.54
CA TRP A 218 -5.46 6.58 16.31
C TRP A 218 -5.79 5.60 15.18
N SER A 219 -4.85 4.73 14.81
CA SER A 219 -4.99 3.72 13.74
C SER A 219 -6.20 2.79 13.89
N HIS A 220 -6.68 2.61 15.12
CA HIS A 220 -7.84 1.79 15.46
C HIS A 220 -9.20 2.51 15.31
N VAL A 221 -9.19 3.82 15.06
CA VAL A 221 -10.41 4.58 14.81
C VAL A 221 -10.94 4.22 13.43
N THR A 222 -12.26 4.12 13.30
CA THR A 222 -12.94 3.68 12.07
C THR A 222 -14.02 4.66 11.67
N ASP A 223 -14.49 4.59 10.42
CA ASP A 223 -15.67 5.31 9.93
C ASP A 223 -17.02 4.74 10.47
N THR A 224 -16.97 3.74 11.34
CA THR A 224 -18.20 3.18 11.92
C THR A 224 -18.81 4.13 12.96
N GLY A 225 -20.14 4.15 13.05
CA GLY A 225 -20.83 4.99 14.02
C GLY A 225 -20.64 4.52 15.46
N TYR A 226 -19.92 5.28 16.26
CA TYR A 226 -19.68 5.04 17.67
C TYR A 226 -20.91 5.41 18.52
N PRO A 227 -21.37 4.56 19.45
CA PRO A 227 -22.51 4.91 20.29
C PRO A 227 -22.18 6.08 21.22
N TYR A 228 -23.15 6.97 21.39
CA TYR A 228 -23.09 8.07 22.36
C TYR A 228 -24.46 8.27 23.01
N THR A 229 -24.50 8.42 24.33
CA THR A 229 -25.73 8.77 25.05
C THR A 229 -25.47 10.01 25.87
N GLY A 230 -26.10 11.11 25.49
CA GLY A 230 -25.79 12.42 26.03
C GLY A 230 -26.46 13.53 25.24
N ARG A 231 -25.94 14.73 25.39
CA ARG A 231 -26.40 15.96 24.75
C ARG A 231 -25.25 16.57 23.96
N PRO A 232 -25.18 16.32 22.64
CA PRO A 232 -24.29 17.07 21.75
C PRO A 232 -24.61 18.58 21.79
N PRO A 233 -23.65 19.45 21.48
CA PRO A 233 -23.90 20.90 21.41
C PRO A 233 -25.11 21.22 20.52
N GLY A 234 -26.00 22.10 20.99
CA GLY A 234 -27.21 22.47 20.25
C GLY A 234 -28.32 21.39 20.17
N SER A 235 -28.08 20.18 20.69
CA SER A 235 -29.02 19.06 20.61
C SER A 235 -29.72 18.76 21.94
N ALA A 236 -30.77 17.95 21.89
CA ALA A 236 -31.42 17.42 23.10
C ALA A 236 -30.61 16.26 23.71
N TYR A 237 -30.90 15.88 24.95
CA TYR A 237 -30.32 14.68 25.54
C TYR A 237 -30.97 13.44 24.92
N GLY A 238 -30.18 12.48 24.43
CA GLY A 238 -30.67 11.29 23.76
C GLY A 238 -29.56 10.30 23.38
N SER A 239 -29.92 9.32 22.54
CA SER A 239 -28.96 8.40 21.93
C SER A 239 -28.58 8.87 20.53
N TYR A 240 -27.29 8.82 20.25
CA TYR A 240 -26.67 9.27 19.01
C TYR A 240 -25.61 8.27 18.54
N ARG A 241 -25.17 8.45 17.30
CA ARG A 241 -23.96 7.84 16.73
C ARG A 241 -22.98 8.95 16.37
N LEU A 242 -21.72 8.78 16.75
CA LEU A 242 -20.63 9.69 16.39
C LEU A 242 -19.79 9.05 15.30
N ARG A 243 -19.42 9.81 14.27
CA ARG A 243 -18.42 9.43 13.28
C ARG A 243 -17.27 10.43 13.31
N PHE A 244 -16.10 9.98 12.90
CA PHE A 244 -14.91 10.81 12.84
C PHE A 244 -14.43 10.92 11.39
N HIS A 245 -14.08 12.13 10.98
CA HIS A 245 -13.58 12.45 9.64
C HIS A 245 -12.63 13.64 9.70
N TYR A 246 -11.93 13.91 8.60
CA TYR A 246 -11.22 15.16 8.39
C TYR A 246 -12.13 16.20 7.74
N ASN A 247 -11.77 17.48 7.87
CA ASN A 247 -12.51 18.56 7.21
C ASN A 247 -11.48 19.54 6.66
N TYR A 248 -11.39 19.61 5.34
CA TYR A 248 -10.34 20.35 4.65
C TYR A 248 -10.59 21.86 4.63
N ALA A 249 -11.82 22.34 4.36
CA ALA A 249 -12.11 23.78 4.26
C ALA A 249 -13.34 24.29 5.04
N GLY A 250 -13.95 23.47 5.89
CA GLY A 250 -14.96 23.91 6.87
C GLY A 250 -16.33 24.33 6.31
N ASP A 251 -16.48 24.55 5.00
CA ASP A 251 -17.73 24.94 4.34
C ASP A 251 -18.33 23.77 3.53
N ILE A 252 -19.00 22.92 4.29
CA ILE A 252 -19.64 21.63 4.00
C ILE A 252 -20.46 21.52 2.69
N ASN A 253 -20.99 22.63 2.17
CA ASN A 253 -21.91 22.67 1.02
C ASN A 253 -21.42 23.61 -0.09
N ASN A 254 -20.12 23.84 -0.14
CA ASN A 254 -19.52 24.72 -1.13
C ASN A 254 -18.33 24.03 -1.81
N PRO A 255 -18.59 23.15 -2.79
CA PRO A 255 -17.52 22.62 -3.64
C PRO A 255 -16.64 23.73 -4.24
N GLY A 256 -17.25 24.85 -4.63
CA GLY A 256 -16.53 26.06 -5.05
C GLY A 256 -15.64 26.66 -3.96
N GLY A 257 -15.97 26.46 -2.69
CA GLY A 257 -15.17 26.81 -1.52
C GLY A 257 -13.91 25.96 -1.40
N TRP A 258 -13.99 24.63 -1.59
CA TRP A 258 -12.81 23.76 -1.62
C TRP A 258 -11.88 24.11 -2.76
N ILE A 259 -12.45 24.31 -3.95
CA ILE A 259 -11.69 24.69 -5.15
C ILE A 259 -10.95 26.00 -4.89
N ASN A 260 -11.65 27.05 -4.45
CA ASN A 260 -11.02 28.34 -4.17
C ASN A 260 -9.95 28.23 -3.09
N TYR A 261 -10.23 27.52 -1.98
CA TYR A 261 -9.27 27.33 -0.90
C TYR A 261 -8.02 26.58 -1.39
N TYR A 262 -8.19 25.52 -2.19
CA TYR A 262 -7.09 24.80 -2.81
C TYR A 262 -6.29 25.66 -3.80
N GLN A 263 -6.97 26.41 -4.68
CA GLN A 263 -6.28 27.29 -5.62
C GLN A 263 -5.50 28.41 -4.91
N ASP A 264 -6.01 28.93 -3.80
CA ASP A 264 -5.32 29.91 -2.96
C ASP A 264 -4.08 29.30 -2.27
N GLU A 265 -4.23 28.14 -1.62
CA GLU A 265 -3.13 27.42 -0.95
C GLU A 265 -2.02 27.02 -1.94
N ARG A 266 -2.40 26.54 -3.12
CA ARG A 266 -1.45 26.24 -4.20
C ARG A 266 -0.69 27.47 -4.65
N GLN A 267 -1.34 28.62 -4.83
CA GLN A 267 -0.64 29.85 -5.24
C GLN A 267 0.46 30.23 -4.26
N ASN A 268 0.31 29.84 -2.99
CA ASN A 268 1.31 30.02 -1.95
C ASN A 268 2.37 28.89 -1.92
N ASN A 269 2.18 27.82 -2.70
CA ASN A 269 3.04 26.65 -2.84
C ASN A 269 3.42 26.04 -1.48
N ASN A 270 2.42 25.86 -0.62
CA ASN A 270 2.65 25.45 0.76
C ASN A 270 3.11 23.99 0.91
N PHE A 271 2.95 23.15 -0.13
CA PHE A 271 3.23 21.72 -0.06
C PHE A 271 3.95 21.18 -1.31
N PRO A 272 4.85 20.20 -1.15
CA PRO A 272 5.54 19.57 -2.27
C PRO A 272 4.67 18.49 -2.95
N HIS A 273 4.79 18.34 -4.26
CA HIS A 273 4.12 17.25 -4.98
C HIS A 273 4.57 15.89 -4.43
N THR A 274 3.63 15.12 -3.90
CA THR A 274 3.92 13.88 -3.17
C THR A 274 3.12 12.72 -3.74
N VAL A 275 3.78 11.58 -3.93
CA VAL A 275 3.16 10.30 -4.25
C VAL A 275 3.55 9.26 -3.22
N TYR A 276 2.72 8.25 -3.06
CA TYR A 276 2.94 7.18 -2.11
C TYR A 276 3.18 5.88 -2.87
N ALA A 277 4.35 5.28 -2.71
CA ALA A 277 4.69 4.02 -3.38
C ALA A 277 4.45 2.83 -2.46
N HIS A 278 3.84 1.78 -2.96
CA HIS A 278 3.67 0.51 -2.27
C HIS A 278 4.12 -0.63 -3.17
N PHE A 279 4.80 -1.64 -2.61
CA PHE A 279 5.27 -2.79 -3.34
C PHE A 279 4.43 -4.03 -3.05
N PHE A 280 4.12 -4.78 -4.10
CA PHE A 280 3.53 -6.11 -3.96
C PHE A 280 3.93 -7.03 -5.11
N TRP A 281 3.70 -8.34 -4.94
CA TRP A 281 4.06 -9.35 -5.93
C TRP A 281 2.86 -9.76 -6.78
N HIS A 282 3.06 -9.80 -8.09
CA HIS A 282 2.08 -10.35 -9.03
C HIS A 282 2.77 -11.34 -9.97
N SER A 283 2.29 -12.59 -9.99
CA SER A 283 2.85 -13.67 -10.82
C SER A 283 4.38 -13.83 -10.69
N GLY A 284 4.90 -13.67 -9.48
CA GLY A 284 6.33 -13.81 -9.18
C GLY A 284 7.19 -12.62 -9.66
N LYS A 285 6.58 -11.48 -9.99
CA LYS A 285 7.28 -10.24 -10.34
C LYS A 285 6.86 -9.08 -9.44
N PRO A 286 7.74 -8.09 -9.22
CA PRO A 286 7.41 -6.92 -8.42
C PRO A 286 6.48 -5.97 -9.17
N VAL A 287 5.58 -5.35 -8.44
CA VAL A 287 4.72 -4.26 -8.89
C VAL A 287 4.91 -3.09 -7.94
N ILE A 288 5.11 -1.89 -8.50
CA ILE A 288 5.12 -0.63 -7.74
C ILE A 288 3.78 0.06 -7.95
N GLN A 289 2.98 0.18 -6.90
CA GLN A 289 1.73 0.91 -6.90
C GLN A 289 1.97 2.33 -6.39
N TYR A 290 1.83 3.32 -7.27
CA TYR A 290 1.95 4.73 -6.92
C TYR A 290 0.57 5.32 -6.69
N TRP A 291 0.30 5.74 -5.46
CA TRP A 291 -0.91 6.43 -5.05
C TRP A 291 -0.72 7.95 -5.03
N MET A 292 -1.72 8.65 -5.51
CA MET A 292 -1.84 10.10 -5.55
C MET A 292 -3.03 10.51 -4.69
N TYR A 293 -2.81 11.44 -3.78
CA TYR A 293 -3.87 12.09 -3.03
C TYR A 293 -4.23 13.41 -3.71
N TYR A 294 -5.52 13.59 -4.00
CA TYR A 294 -6.08 14.84 -4.50
C TYR A 294 -7.02 15.42 -3.43
N PRO A 295 -6.93 16.73 -3.11
CA PRO A 295 -7.75 17.31 -2.03
C PRO A 295 -9.26 17.28 -2.26
N TYR A 296 -9.70 17.14 -3.51
CA TYR A 296 -11.09 17.00 -3.89
C TYR A 296 -11.24 16.29 -5.24
N ASN A 297 -12.42 15.74 -5.46
CA ASN A 297 -12.96 15.33 -6.75
C ASN A 297 -14.18 16.22 -7.05
N ASP A 298 -14.16 16.91 -8.19
CA ASP A 298 -15.26 17.72 -8.70
C ASP A 298 -15.67 17.14 -10.04
N GLY A 299 -16.49 16.09 -9.99
CA GLY A 299 -16.95 15.32 -11.12
C GLY A 299 -18.47 15.14 -11.08
N TYR A 300 -18.95 13.92 -11.28
CA TYR A 300 -20.36 13.60 -11.05
C TYR A 300 -20.68 13.39 -9.56
N ASN A 301 -19.68 12.94 -8.81
CA ASN A 301 -19.73 12.60 -7.40
C ASN A 301 -18.75 13.50 -6.65
N ASN A 302 -19.16 14.73 -6.37
CA ASN A 302 -18.30 15.65 -5.64
C ASN A 302 -17.98 15.07 -4.27
N HIS A 303 -16.70 15.11 -3.90
CA HIS A 303 -16.26 14.79 -2.55
C HIS A 303 -14.91 15.44 -2.23
N GLU A 304 -14.71 15.76 -0.96
CA GLU A 304 -13.36 16.02 -0.44
C GLU A 304 -12.55 14.73 -0.47
N ALA A 305 -11.25 14.87 -0.73
CA ALA A 305 -10.27 13.79 -0.86
C ALA A 305 -10.58 12.74 -1.91
N ASP A 306 -9.62 12.53 -2.80
CA ASP A 306 -9.62 11.44 -3.75
C ASP A 306 -8.28 10.73 -3.76
N TRP A 307 -8.32 9.41 -3.93
CA TRP A 307 -7.15 8.55 -3.94
C TRP A 307 -7.12 7.79 -5.25
N GLU A 308 -6.13 8.11 -6.06
CA GLU A 308 -5.95 7.55 -7.39
C GLU A 308 -4.60 6.88 -7.48
N HIS A 309 -4.40 5.99 -8.44
CA HIS A 309 -3.13 5.30 -8.56
C HIS A 309 -2.79 4.83 -9.97
N ILE A 310 -1.53 4.46 -10.14
CA ILE A 310 -1.08 3.59 -11.24
C ILE A 310 -0.29 2.43 -10.66
N ASN A 311 -0.22 1.33 -11.41
CA ASN A 311 0.79 0.30 -11.15
C ASN A 311 1.86 0.33 -12.23
N VAL A 312 3.12 0.19 -11.83
CA VAL A 312 4.24 -0.08 -12.72
C VAL A 312 4.72 -1.50 -12.47
N ARG A 313 4.46 -2.40 -13.42
CA ARG A 313 4.89 -3.80 -13.35
C ARG A 313 6.29 -3.92 -13.93
N ILE A 314 7.23 -4.44 -13.13
CA ILE A 314 8.66 -4.45 -13.49
C ILE A 314 9.20 -5.87 -13.65
N SER A 315 10.24 -6.00 -14.48
CA SER A 315 10.80 -7.30 -14.86
C SER A 315 11.64 -7.97 -13.77
N ASP A 316 12.20 -7.20 -12.84
CA ASP A 316 13.17 -7.64 -11.83
C ASP A 316 13.12 -6.72 -10.60
N GLN A 317 13.43 -7.24 -9.42
CA GLN A 317 13.58 -6.45 -8.19
C GLN A 317 14.94 -5.74 -8.09
N ASN A 318 15.95 -6.19 -8.85
CA ASN A 318 17.23 -5.50 -8.93
C ASN A 318 17.09 -4.22 -9.77
N PRO A 319 17.31 -3.02 -9.19
CA PRO A 319 17.14 -1.76 -9.89
C PRO A 319 17.97 -1.63 -11.17
N ASP A 320 19.15 -2.25 -11.24
CA ASP A 320 20.03 -2.19 -12.41
C ASP A 320 19.48 -2.99 -13.61
N LEU A 321 18.71 -4.04 -13.34
CA LEU A 321 18.16 -4.96 -14.34
C LEU A 321 16.67 -4.70 -14.62
N ALA A 322 15.97 -4.06 -13.69
CA ALA A 322 14.55 -3.79 -13.78
C ALA A 322 14.20 -2.95 -15.02
N THR A 323 13.17 -3.37 -15.74
CA THR A 323 12.55 -2.63 -16.84
C THR A 323 11.03 -2.65 -16.67
N ILE A 324 10.33 -1.67 -17.23
CA ILE A 324 8.86 -1.64 -17.23
C ILE A 324 8.34 -2.66 -18.23
N GLU A 325 7.50 -3.59 -17.77
CA GLU A 325 6.80 -4.53 -18.63
C GLU A 325 5.41 -4.03 -19.02
N MET A 326 4.68 -3.47 -18.04
CA MET A 326 3.33 -2.95 -18.20
C MET A 326 3.08 -1.81 -17.22
N VAL A 327 2.17 -0.92 -17.59
CA VAL A 327 1.62 0.10 -16.68
C VAL A 327 0.11 -0.04 -16.62
N ASP A 328 -0.45 -0.09 -15.41
CA ASP A 328 -1.89 -0.09 -15.18
C ASP A 328 -2.32 1.33 -14.81
N PHE A 329 -3.18 1.91 -15.64
CA PHE A 329 -3.75 3.23 -15.46
C PHE A 329 -5.17 3.11 -14.90
N TYR A 330 -5.41 3.62 -13.68
CA TYR A 330 -6.69 3.53 -13.00
C TYR A 330 -7.46 4.84 -13.08
N PHE A 331 -8.77 4.76 -13.27
CA PHE A 331 -9.67 5.90 -13.32
C PHE A 331 -11.09 5.43 -12.99
N HIS A 332 -11.72 6.05 -12.00
CA HIS A 332 -12.98 5.52 -11.43
C HIS A 332 -12.81 4.03 -11.10
N ASN A 333 -13.84 3.21 -11.30
CA ASN A 333 -13.81 1.76 -11.08
C ASN A 333 -13.08 0.97 -12.19
N LYS A 334 -12.33 1.65 -13.08
CA LYS A 334 -11.72 1.06 -14.28
C LYS A 334 -10.21 1.01 -14.20
N VAL A 335 -9.64 0.07 -14.94
CA VAL A 335 -8.21 -0.02 -15.20
C VAL A 335 -7.95 -0.27 -16.68
N LYS A 336 -6.90 0.39 -17.20
CA LYS A 336 -6.32 0.18 -18.52
C LYS A 336 -4.87 -0.27 -18.38
N THR A 337 -4.63 -1.55 -18.61
CA THR A 337 -3.28 -2.13 -18.65
C THR A 337 -2.65 -1.89 -20.02
N MET A 338 -1.44 -1.34 -20.08
CA MET A 338 -0.72 -1.10 -21.33
C MET A 338 0.68 -1.73 -21.28
N ALA A 339 0.98 -2.62 -22.23
CA ALA A 339 2.32 -3.18 -22.42
C ALA A 339 3.19 -2.31 -23.35
N SER A 340 2.56 -1.42 -24.13
CA SER A 340 3.25 -0.48 -25.03
C SER A 340 2.34 0.70 -25.36
N GLY A 341 2.89 1.77 -25.95
CA GLY A 341 2.10 2.92 -26.42
C GLY A 341 1.76 3.96 -25.34
N PHE A 342 2.14 3.73 -24.09
CA PHE A 342 2.20 4.77 -23.06
C PHE A 342 3.49 5.58 -23.19
N GLN A 343 3.48 6.79 -22.64
CA GLN A 343 4.61 7.71 -22.72
C GLN A 343 5.58 7.52 -21.55
N LEU A 344 6.87 7.61 -21.85
CA LEU A 344 7.97 7.56 -20.88
C LEU A 344 8.83 8.83 -20.98
N ILE A 345 9.21 9.40 -19.84
CA ILE A 345 10.29 10.39 -19.72
C ILE A 345 11.58 9.64 -19.37
N ASP A 346 12.66 9.97 -20.08
CA ASP A 346 14.00 9.35 -19.92
C ASP A 346 14.03 7.81 -20.00
N GLY A 347 12.99 7.21 -20.58
CA GLY A 347 12.87 5.77 -20.79
C GLY A 347 12.44 4.96 -19.56
N THR A 348 12.21 5.59 -18.40
CA THR A 348 11.85 4.89 -17.15
C THR A 348 10.70 5.51 -16.37
N HIS A 349 10.29 6.74 -16.65
CA HIS A 349 9.25 7.44 -15.88
C HIS A 349 7.93 7.50 -16.66
N PRO A 350 6.89 6.73 -16.28
CA PRO A 350 5.57 6.83 -16.89
C PRO A 350 5.01 8.24 -16.81
N VAL A 351 4.38 8.69 -17.89
CA VAL A 351 3.61 9.94 -17.88
C VAL A 351 2.16 9.63 -17.57
N VAL A 352 1.64 10.26 -16.52
CA VAL A 352 0.24 10.18 -16.12
C VAL A 352 -0.46 11.47 -16.54
N TYR A 353 -1.53 11.33 -17.29
CA TYR A 353 -2.44 12.42 -17.61
C TYR A 353 -3.53 12.45 -16.55
N VAL A 354 -3.56 13.49 -15.73
CA VAL A 354 -4.40 13.56 -14.53
C VAL A 354 -5.79 14.09 -14.86
N GLY A 355 -6.82 13.39 -14.37
CA GLY A 355 -8.23 13.75 -14.41
C GLY A 355 -8.89 13.60 -15.77
N GLY A 356 -10.14 14.04 -15.85
CA GLY A 356 -10.89 14.27 -17.07
C GLY A 356 -12.09 15.18 -16.79
N THR A 357 -12.52 15.94 -17.80
CA THR A 357 -13.82 16.65 -17.76
C THR A 357 -14.90 15.65 -18.13
N CYS A 358 -15.92 15.47 -17.31
CA CYS A 358 -17.00 14.55 -17.65
C CYS A 358 -17.78 15.03 -18.89
N LEU A 359 -18.06 14.11 -19.81
CA LEU A 359 -18.77 14.32 -21.07
C LEU A 359 -19.98 13.38 -21.22
N ALA A 360 -20.95 13.82 -22.03
CA ALA A 360 -22.04 13.01 -22.57
C ALA A 360 -22.96 12.35 -21.51
N VAL A 361 -23.44 13.14 -20.55
CA VAL A 361 -24.42 12.71 -19.55
C VAL A 361 -25.86 12.78 -20.08
N TRP A 362 -26.70 11.80 -19.75
CA TRP A 362 -28.13 11.81 -20.10
C TRP A 362 -28.92 12.80 -19.21
N PRO A 363 -29.73 13.72 -19.79
CA PRO A 363 -30.61 14.60 -19.02
C PRO A 363 -31.58 13.81 -18.12
N PRO A 364 -31.87 14.29 -16.88
CA PRO A 364 -31.58 15.63 -16.34
C PRO A 364 -30.20 15.80 -15.70
N ALA A 365 -29.34 14.78 -15.75
CA ALA A 365 -28.05 14.84 -15.09
C ALA A 365 -27.05 15.71 -15.86
N SER A 366 -26.23 16.44 -15.11
CA SER A 366 -25.11 17.23 -15.61
C SER A 366 -23.87 16.90 -14.78
N CYS A 367 -22.70 17.04 -15.38
CA CYS A 367 -21.43 17.09 -14.65
C CYS A 367 -20.95 18.53 -14.49
N GLU A 368 -21.85 19.51 -14.55
CA GLU A 368 -21.50 20.90 -14.24
C GLU A 368 -21.65 21.10 -12.72
N PRO A 369 -20.66 21.69 -12.03
CA PRO A 369 -19.45 22.32 -12.58
C PRO A 369 -18.22 21.39 -12.76
N GLY A 370 -18.35 20.09 -12.50
CA GLY A 370 -17.27 19.10 -12.41
C GLY A 370 -16.29 19.00 -13.61
N GLU A 371 -15.12 19.62 -13.44
CA GLU A 371 -14.01 19.65 -14.40
C GLU A 371 -12.82 18.76 -13.98
N HIS A 372 -12.92 18.02 -12.86
CA HIS A 372 -11.77 17.27 -12.32
C HIS A 372 -12.11 15.99 -11.56
N THR A 373 -11.79 14.84 -12.16
CA THR A 373 -12.06 13.49 -11.62
C THR A 373 -10.88 12.74 -10.99
N GLY A 374 -9.69 13.35 -10.89
CA GLY A 374 -8.49 12.72 -10.32
C GLY A 374 -7.87 11.56 -11.12
N GLY A 375 -8.64 10.87 -11.96
CA GLY A 375 -8.26 9.65 -12.68
C GLY A 375 -6.91 9.70 -13.39
N SER A 376 -6.23 8.57 -13.44
CA SER A 376 -4.89 8.44 -14.02
C SER A 376 -4.94 7.85 -15.42
N TYR A 377 -4.79 8.69 -16.46
CA TYR A 377 -4.90 8.29 -17.85
C TYR A 377 -3.54 8.14 -18.55
N PRO A 378 -3.42 7.24 -19.55
CA PRO A 378 -2.18 7.08 -20.32
C PRO A 378 -1.99 8.14 -21.42
N ALA A 379 -3.05 8.87 -21.79
CA ALA A 379 -3.02 9.88 -22.84
C ALA A 379 -4.20 10.87 -22.74
N ALA A 380 -3.99 12.06 -23.29
CA ALA A 380 -5.05 13.03 -23.56
C ALA A 380 -6.09 12.50 -24.58
N GLY A 381 -7.32 12.99 -24.49
CA GLY A 381 -8.39 12.64 -25.43
C GLY A 381 -9.71 12.26 -24.75
N GLU A 382 -10.67 11.79 -25.55
CA GLU A 382 -11.96 11.29 -25.06
C GLU A 382 -11.87 9.81 -24.70
N TRP A 383 -12.30 9.49 -23.49
CA TRP A 383 -12.33 8.16 -22.90
C TRP A 383 -13.78 7.73 -22.71
N TYR A 384 -14.20 6.71 -23.46
CA TYR A 384 -15.60 6.31 -23.54
C TYR A 384 -16.01 5.35 -22.43
N GLY A 385 -17.15 5.61 -21.77
CA GLY A 385 -17.76 4.68 -20.83
C GLY A 385 -16.93 4.39 -19.58
N VAL A 386 -16.13 5.36 -19.13
CA VAL A 386 -15.19 5.18 -18.01
C VAL A 386 -15.82 5.48 -16.64
N GLY A 387 -16.84 6.34 -16.60
CA GLY A 387 -17.57 6.61 -15.36
C GLY A 387 -18.46 5.45 -14.90
N GLU A 388 -18.87 5.47 -13.63
CA GLU A 388 -19.68 4.43 -12.98
C GLU A 388 -21.00 4.09 -13.73
N TRP A 389 -21.55 5.07 -14.46
CA TRP A 389 -22.76 4.93 -15.28
C TRP A 389 -22.50 4.92 -16.79
N GLY A 390 -21.24 4.72 -17.18
CA GLY A 390 -20.83 4.66 -18.58
C GLY A 390 -20.80 6.00 -19.29
N TYR A 391 -20.67 7.12 -18.55
CA TYR A 391 -20.41 8.43 -19.16
C TYR A 391 -18.94 8.51 -19.61
N ASN A 392 -18.65 9.45 -20.51
CA ASN A 392 -17.32 9.63 -21.10
C ASN A 392 -16.54 10.67 -20.30
N GLU A 393 -15.22 10.69 -20.41
CA GLU A 393 -14.40 11.79 -19.91
C GLU A 393 -13.47 12.32 -20.97
N TYR A 394 -13.15 13.61 -20.91
CA TYR A 394 -12.20 14.26 -21.79
C TYR A 394 -11.00 14.79 -21.02
N VAL A 395 -9.85 14.20 -21.31
CA VAL A 395 -8.56 14.56 -20.71
C VAL A 395 -7.91 15.59 -21.63
N ARG A 396 -7.93 16.87 -21.23
CA ARG A 396 -7.46 17.99 -22.08
C ARG A 396 -5.93 18.04 -22.16
N ALA A 397 -5.28 17.79 -21.02
CA ALA A 397 -3.82 17.80 -20.88
C ALA A 397 -3.16 19.14 -21.28
N ASP A 398 -3.85 20.25 -21.07
CA ASP A 398 -3.32 21.59 -21.33
C ASP A 398 -2.80 22.29 -20.06
N GLY A 399 -2.94 21.66 -18.89
CA GLY A 399 -2.45 22.15 -17.62
C GLY A 399 -0.93 22.04 -17.44
N PRO A 400 -0.42 22.42 -16.26
CA PRO A 400 1.00 22.32 -15.94
C PRO A 400 1.54 20.90 -16.03
N VAL A 401 2.84 20.79 -16.29
CA VAL A 401 3.58 19.54 -16.26
C VAL A 401 4.37 19.48 -14.96
N ILE A 402 4.17 18.42 -14.17
CA ILE A 402 5.00 18.12 -13.00
C ILE A 402 6.08 17.14 -13.46
N SER A 403 7.33 17.59 -13.43
CA SER A 403 8.47 16.71 -13.71
C SER A 403 8.56 15.63 -12.64
N TYR A 404 8.90 14.40 -13.04
CA TYR A 404 9.19 13.33 -12.09
C TYR A 404 10.27 13.75 -11.06
N GLN A 405 11.18 14.66 -11.42
CA GLN A 405 12.22 15.19 -10.53
C GLN A 405 11.67 16.05 -9.38
N ASP A 406 10.50 16.66 -9.58
CA ASP A 406 9.83 17.52 -8.60
C ASP A 406 8.85 16.73 -7.71
N VAL A 407 8.68 15.43 -7.99
CA VAL A 407 7.84 14.52 -7.20
C VAL A 407 8.65 13.91 -6.06
N LEU A 408 8.17 14.14 -4.84
CA LEU A 408 8.59 13.42 -3.65
C LEU A 408 7.84 12.09 -3.57
N VAL A 409 8.54 11.04 -3.14
CA VAL A 409 7.93 9.73 -2.91
C VAL A 409 8.05 9.32 -1.45
N THR A 410 6.95 8.84 -0.89
CA THR A 410 6.87 8.18 0.41
C THR A 410 6.58 6.70 0.18
N ILE A 411 7.42 5.81 0.69
CA ILE A 411 7.15 4.37 0.62
C ILE A 411 6.18 4.00 1.75
N LEU A 412 5.11 3.29 1.41
CA LEU A 412 4.11 2.77 2.31
C LEU A 412 4.27 1.24 2.41
N PRO A 413 4.60 0.72 3.61
CA PRO A 413 4.52 -0.69 3.93
C PRO A 413 3.10 -1.26 3.76
N GLU A 414 2.96 -2.56 3.98
CA GLU A 414 1.63 -3.12 4.26
C GLU A 414 1.05 -2.55 5.55
N LYS A 415 -0.23 -2.15 5.51
CA LYS A 415 -0.87 -1.44 6.63
C LYS A 415 -0.86 -2.22 7.95
N ASP A 416 -0.78 -3.56 7.88
CA ASP A 416 -0.82 -4.42 9.06
C ASP A 416 0.56 -4.69 9.67
N ASP A 417 1.64 -4.36 8.96
CA ASP A 417 3.02 -4.57 9.40
C ASP A 417 3.62 -3.35 10.11
N ILE A 418 2.92 -2.21 10.10
CA ILE A 418 3.35 -0.98 10.77
C ILE A 418 3.04 -1.02 12.27
N ASP A 419 4.05 -0.75 13.11
CA ASP A 419 3.86 -0.42 14.53
C ASP A 419 3.42 1.05 14.68
N TYR A 420 2.11 1.27 14.77
CA TYR A 420 1.52 2.61 14.90
C TYR A 420 1.75 3.30 16.26
N ASP A 421 2.22 2.59 17.29
CA ASP A 421 2.65 3.25 18.51
C ASP A 421 4.05 3.87 18.34
N VAL A 422 4.87 3.33 17.44
CA VAL A 422 6.17 3.90 17.04
C VAL A 422 6.03 4.91 15.90
N HIS A 423 5.09 4.67 14.99
CA HIS A 423 4.79 5.51 13.81
C HIS A 423 3.36 6.09 13.83
N PRO A 424 3.00 6.88 14.86
CA PRO A 424 1.65 7.42 14.99
C PRO A 424 1.27 8.39 13.87
N GLU A 425 2.25 8.99 13.18
CA GLU A 425 2.05 9.81 11.98
C GLU A 425 1.42 9.06 10.82
N LEU A 426 1.53 7.72 10.78
CA LEU A 426 0.91 6.86 9.77
C LEU A 426 -0.46 6.31 10.20
N SER A 427 -0.99 6.70 11.37
CA SER A 427 -2.29 6.20 11.86
C SER A 427 -3.43 6.28 10.84
N TRP A 428 -3.39 7.29 9.97
CA TRP A 428 -4.34 7.52 8.89
C TRP A 428 -4.40 6.41 7.85
N PHE A 429 -3.30 5.66 7.70
CA PHE A 429 -3.18 4.63 6.69
C PHE A 429 -3.93 3.35 7.09
N LYS A 430 -3.91 2.98 8.38
CA LYS A 430 -4.72 1.86 8.91
C LYS A 430 -6.13 2.25 9.31
N SER A 431 -6.33 3.48 9.75
CA SER A 431 -7.67 3.96 10.08
C SER A 431 -8.58 4.00 8.85
N THR A 432 -9.86 3.68 9.02
CA THR A 432 -10.87 3.83 7.95
C THR A 432 -11.56 5.19 7.97
N VAL A 433 -11.11 6.13 8.83
CA VAL A 433 -11.60 7.51 8.87
C VAL A 433 -11.51 8.15 7.49
N ARG A 434 -12.54 8.92 7.14
CA ARG A 434 -12.63 9.57 5.82
C ARG A 434 -11.75 10.82 5.74
N PHE A 435 -11.13 11.02 4.59
CA PHE A 435 -10.17 12.10 4.33
C PHE A 435 -10.84 13.44 3.95
N GLY A 436 -12.02 13.69 4.50
CA GLY A 436 -12.75 14.89 4.17
C GLY A 436 -14.17 14.79 4.68
N TYR A 437 -14.95 15.81 4.37
CA TYR A 437 -16.34 15.86 4.76
C TYR A 437 -17.11 14.63 4.27
N TYR A 438 -17.95 14.07 5.16
CA TYR A 438 -18.52 12.74 4.93
C TYR A 438 -19.40 12.66 3.68
N ARG A 439 -20.15 13.71 3.35
CA ARG A 439 -21.02 13.68 2.16
C ARG A 439 -21.22 15.06 1.57
N SER A 440 -20.82 15.23 0.33
CA SER A 440 -20.94 16.52 -0.36
C SER A 440 -22.20 16.60 -1.23
N ASP A 441 -22.65 17.83 -1.48
CA ASP A 441 -23.66 18.07 -2.51
C ASP A 441 -23.06 17.81 -3.90
N SER A 442 -23.66 16.89 -4.64
CA SER A 442 -23.24 16.51 -5.99
C SER A 442 -24.32 16.81 -7.01
N PRO A 443 -23.97 17.01 -8.30
CA PRO A 443 -24.94 17.21 -9.37
C PRO A 443 -26.01 16.09 -9.47
N TRP A 444 -25.72 14.91 -8.92
CA TRP A 444 -26.57 13.72 -8.93
C TRP A 444 -27.21 13.39 -7.57
N SER A 445 -27.12 14.27 -6.58
CA SER A 445 -27.67 14.03 -5.23
C SER A 445 -29.17 13.72 -5.24
N PHE A 446 -29.92 14.21 -6.23
CA PHE A 446 -31.34 13.89 -6.41
C PHE A 446 -31.62 12.39 -6.66
N LEU A 447 -30.65 11.61 -7.15
CA LEU A 447 -30.80 10.16 -7.27
C LEU A 447 -30.62 9.44 -5.93
N GLU A 448 -29.99 10.05 -4.94
CA GLU A 448 -29.79 9.42 -3.63
C GLU A 448 -31.09 9.31 -2.82
N GLU A 449 -32.17 9.98 -3.24
CA GLU A 449 -33.53 9.76 -2.72
C GLU A 449 -34.10 8.39 -3.14
N LEU A 450 -33.48 7.71 -4.10
CA LEU A 450 -33.85 6.34 -4.47
C LEU A 450 -33.15 5.34 -3.54
N PRO A 451 -33.87 4.35 -2.97
CA PRO A 451 -33.38 3.50 -1.88
C PRO A 451 -32.24 2.50 -2.23
N PHE A 452 -31.52 2.68 -3.35
CA PHE A 452 -30.48 1.75 -3.80
C PHE A 452 -29.27 2.43 -4.48
N THR A 453 -29.15 3.75 -4.43
CA THR A 453 -28.10 4.51 -5.14
C THR A 453 -27.32 5.39 -4.18
N SER A 454 -26.05 5.07 -3.96
CA SER A 454 -25.06 6.02 -3.45
C SER A 454 -24.51 6.75 -4.67
N SER A 455 -24.53 8.08 -4.67
CA SER A 455 -23.97 8.84 -5.80
C SER A 455 -22.44 8.96 -5.75
N GLY A 456 -21.77 8.29 -4.79
CA GLY A 456 -20.31 8.36 -4.63
C GLY A 456 -19.82 9.64 -3.97
N SER A 457 -20.73 10.47 -3.44
CA SER A 457 -20.41 11.79 -2.85
C SER A 457 -19.73 11.74 -1.48
N VAL A 458 -19.22 10.58 -1.10
CA VAL A 458 -18.64 10.31 0.22
C VAL A 458 -17.12 10.30 0.08
N ALA A 459 -16.43 11.08 0.92
CA ALA A 459 -14.97 11.11 0.94
C ALA A 459 -14.36 9.70 1.09
N GLY A 460 -13.28 9.45 0.35
CA GLY A 460 -12.56 8.18 0.39
C GLY A 460 -11.88 7.91 1.74
N PRO A 461 -11.70 6.63 2.14
CA PRO A 461 -10.72 6.29 3.16
C PRO A 461 -9.30 6.34 2.55
N GLY A 462 -8.28 6.06 3.36
CA GLY A 462 -6.91 5.93 2.85
C GLY A 462 -6.74 4.77 1.83
N PRO A 463 -5.63 4.77 1.07
CA PRO A 463 -5.43 3.90 -0.08
C PRO A 463 -5.42 2.39 0.28
N ALA A 464 -4.96 2.02 1.48
CA ALA A 464 -4.97 0.61 1.92
C ALA A 464 -6.36 0.03 2.25
N HIS A 465 -7.42 0.82 2.09
CA HIS A 465 -8.81 0.35 2.16
C HIS A 465 -9.52 0.45 0.81
N HIS A 466 -8.79 0.81 -0.25
CA HIS A 466 -9.30 0.81 -1.61
C HIS A 466 -9.28 -0.60 -2.19
N ASP A 467 -10.31 -0.97 -2.95
CA ASP A 467 -10.46 -2.32 -3.51
C ASP A 467 -9.34 -2.71 -4.50
N ALA A 468 -8.60 -1.73 -5.02
CA ALA A 468 -7.44 -1.94 -5.91
C ALA A 468 -6.10 -2.14 -5.18
N TRP A 469 -6.06 -2.03 -3.85
CA TRP A 469 -4.84 -2.31 -3.08
C TRP A 469 -4.34 -3.73 -3.38
N ASN A 470 -3.07 -3.86 -3.77
CA ASN A 470 -2.45 -5.13 -4.19
C ASN A 470 -3.13 -5.84 -5.37
N LYS A 471 -3.79 -5.08 -6.24
CA LYS A 471 -4.40 -5.62 -7.46
C LYS A 471 -3.78 -4.98 -8.68
N VAL A 472 -3.78 -5.76 -9.75
CA VAL A 472 -3.42 -5.33 -11.09
C VAL A 472 -4.61 -5.51 -12.02
N GLY A 473 -4.64 -4.80 -13.15
CA GLY A 473 -5.67 -5.02 -14.18
C GLY A 473 -5.57 -6.41 -14.80
N SER A 474 -6.71 -7.09 -15.02
CA SER A 474 -6.70 -8.47 -15.52
C SER A 474 -6.61 -8.58 -17.05
N GLU A 475 -7.00 -7.53 -17.78
CA GLU A 475 -7.07 -7.51 -19.24
C GLU A 475 -6.02 -6.55 -19.85
N PRO A 476 -4.99 -7.05 -20.57
CA PRO A 476 -4.09 -6.22 -21.36
C PRO A 476 -4.86 -5.48 -22.45
N ASP A 477 -4.63 -4.17 -22.57
CA ASP A 477 -5.20 -3.30 -23.61
C ASP A 477 -6.75 -3.24 -23.65
N GLY A 478 -7.45 -3.66 -22.59
CA GLY A 478 -8.91 -3.57 -22.40
C GLY A 478 -9.36 -2.60 -21.30
N TYR A 479 -10.67 -2.40 -21.16
CA TYR A 479 -11.25 -1.81 -19.93
C TYR A 479 -11.63 -2.96 -19.01
N ASP A 480 -11.04 -3.00 -17.82
CA ASP A 480 -11.43 -3.94 -16.77
C ASP A 480 -11.99 -3.20 -15.56
N ASN A 481 -12.86 -3.85 -14.79
CA ASN A 481 -13.28 -3.36 -13.48
C ASN A 481 -12.39 -4.02 -12.42
N TYR A 482 -11.75 -3.24 -11.57
CA TYR A 482 -10.94 -3.80 -10.46
C TYR A 482 -11.77 -4.09 -9.19
N ASN A 483 -13.02 -3.62 -9.13
CA ASN A 483 -13.99 -3.85 -8.03
C ASN A 483 -14.77 -5.18 -8.15
N GLN A 484 -14.19 -6.23 -8.75
CA GLN A 484 -14.86 -7.54 -8.84
C GLN A 484 -14.81 -8.34 -7.53
#